data_AF-A0A380DR13-F1
#
_entry.id   AF-A0A380DR13-F1
#
_cell.length_a   1.000
_cell.length_b   1.000
_cell.length_c   1.000
_cell.angle_alpha   90.00
_cell.angle_beta   90.00
_cell.angle_gamma   90.00
#
_symmetry.space_group_name_H-M   'P 1'
#
loop_
_entity.id
_entity.type
_entity.pdbx_description
1 polymer ?
#
loop_
_entity_poly.entity_id
_entity_poly.type
_entity_poly.pdbx_seq_one_letter_code
_entity_poly.pdbx_strand_id
1 'polypeptide(L)' 'MGILNGTSNFILSKMTKEQTTFEEALDEAKRLGFAEADPTDDVEGVDAGVKLSLHHIYHLTKSLN' A
#
# COMPACT_ATOMS: atom_id res chain seq x y z
N MET A 1 12.92 1.64 7.56
CA MET A 1 12.02 1.17 6.49
C MET A 1 10.61 1.62 6.84
N GLY A 2 9.83 2.08 5.86
CA GLY A 2 8.46 2.60 6.09
C GLY A 2 7.43 1.87 5.24
N ILE A 3 6.23 1.71 5.78
CA ILE A 3 5.04 1.21 5.06
C ILE A 3 4.31 2.44 4.51
N LEU A 4 4.12 2.50 3.19
CA LEU A 4 3.57 3.69 2.52
C LEU A 4 2.18 3.48 1.92
N ASN A 5 1.73 2.22 1.81
CA ASN A 5 0.42 1.87 1.26
C ASN A 5 -0.38 1.02 2.25
N GLY A 6 -1.58 1.50 2.61
CA GLY A 6 -2.45 0.87 3.61
C GLY A 6 -3.09 -0.42 3.11
N THR A 7 -3.58 -0.43 1.88
CA THR A 7 -4.26 -1.56 1.23
C THR A 7 -3.35 -2.78 1.14
N SER A 8 -2.17 -2.61 0.55
CA SER A 8 -1.16 -3.67 0.42
C SER A 8 -0.66 -4.15 1.77
N ASN A 9 -0.52 -3.26 2.76
CA ASN A 9 -0.17 -3.66 4.11
C ASN A 9 -1.27 -4.49 4.80
N PHE A 10 -2.54 -4.14 4.59
CA PHE A 10 -3.67 -4.92 5.09
C PHE A 10 -3.68 -6.32 4.48
N ILE A 11 -3.56 -6.41 3.15
CA ILE A 11 -3.55 -7.68 2.40
C ILE A 11 -2.42 -8.59 2.93
N LEU A 12 -1.18 -8.10 2.99
CA LEU A 12 -0.04 -8.89 3.46
C LEU A 12 -0.19 -9.31 4.94
N SER A 13 -0.73 -8.42 5.78
CA SER A 13 -1.00 -8.73 7.19
C SER A 13 -2.04 -9.84 7.35
N LYS A 14 -3.11 -9.80 6.53
CA LYS A 14 -4.18 -10.80 6.52
C LYS A 14 -3.66 -12.16 6.06
N MET A 15 -2.95 -12.19 4.93
CA MET A 15 -2.32 -13.40 4.40
C MET A 15 -1.39 -14.05 5.43
N THR A 16 -0.57 -13.24 6.10
CA THR A 16 0.39 -13.74 7.09
C THR A 16 -0.29 -14.27 8.36
N LYS A 17 -1.22 -13.50 8.94
CA LYS A 17 -1.83 -13.84 10.24
C LYS A 17 -2.88 -14.93 10.15
N GLU A 18 -3.64 -14.94 9.05
CA GLU A 18 -4.80 -15.81 8.87
C GLU A 18 -4.54 -16.93 7.86
N GLN A 19 -3.33 -17.00 7.26
CA GLN A 19 -2.94 -18.00 6.26
C GLN A 19 -3.90 -18.03 5.05
N THR A 20 -4.40 -16.85 4.67
CA THR A 20 -5.29 -16.66 3.52
C THR A 20 -4.50 -16.51 2.24
N THR A 21 -5.15 -16.87 1.13
CA THR A 21 -4.65 -16.55 -0.22
C THR A 21 -4.67 -15.06 -0.48
N PHE A 22 -3.96 -14.62 -1.52
CA PHE A 22 -3.98 -13.22 -1.94
C PHE A 22 -5.39 -12.79 -2.35
N GLU A 23 -6.11 -13.63 -3.10
CA GLU A 23 -7.44 -13.38 -3.61
C GLU A 23 -8.46 -13.19 -2.48
N GLU A 24 -8.42 -14.07 -1.47
CA GLU A 24 -9.30 -13.96 -0.29
C GLU A 24 -9.03 -12.68 0.50
N ALA A 25 -7.77 -12.32 0.69
CA ALA A 25 -7.37 -11.11 1.41
C ALA A 25 -7.74 -9.84 0.63
N LEU A 26 -7.58 -9.84 -0.69
CA LEU A 26 -7.97 -8.73 -1.57
C LEU A 26 -9.49 -8.54 -1.58
N ASP A 27 -10.25 -9.63 -1.70
CA ASP A 27 -11.71 -9.56 -1.69
C ASP A 27 -12.25 -9.04 -0.35
N GLU A 28 -11.62 -9.43 0.76
CA GLU A 28 -11.95 -8.87 2.07
C GLU A 28 -11.58 -7.40 2.17
N ALA A 29 -10.41 -7.00 1.67
CA ALA A 29 -10.00 -5.61 1.61
C ALA A 29 -11.03 -4.76 0.84
N LYS A 30 -11.56 -5.27 -0.28
CA LYS A 30 -12.64 -4.61 -1.03
C LYS A 30 -13.94 -4.54 -0.24
N ARG A 31 -14.37 -5.63 0.39
CA ARG A 31 -15.61 -5.67 1.20
C ARG A 31 -15.58 -4.69 2.37
N LEU A 32 -14.43 -4.54 3.01
CA LEU A 32 -14.23 -3.64 4.14
C LEU A 32 -13.95 -2.18 3.72
N GLY A 33 -13.80 -1.92 2.41
CA GLY A 33 -13.50 -0.59 1.88
C GLY A 33 -12.05 -0.15 2.07
N PHE A 34 -11.13 -1.07 2.36
CA PHE A 34 -9.69 -0.79 2.32
C PHE A 34 -9.15 -0.71 0.90
N ALA A 35 -9.66 -1.56 -0.01
CA ALA A 35 -9.32 -1.56 -1.43
C ALA A 35 -10.49 -1.05 -2.27
N GLU A 36 -10.19 -0.28 -3.31
CA GLU A 36 -11.19 0.14 -4.29
C GLU A 36 -11.61 -1.03 -5.22
N ALA A 37 -12.66 -0.80 -6.03
CA ALA A 37 -13.13 -1.80 -7.00
C ALA A 37 -12.00 -2.21 -7.96
N ASP A 38 -11.24 -1.22 -8.43
CA ASP A 38 -9.98 -1.36 -9.12
C ASP A 38 -8.82 -1.07 -8.14
N PRO A 39 -8.11 -2.08 -7.64
CA PRO A 39 -7.05 -1.93 -6.66
C PRO A 39 -5.65 -1.80 -7.31
N THR A 40 -5.56 -1.57 -8.62
CA THR A 40 -4.30 -1.67 -9.39
C THR A 40 -3.18 -0.82 -8.80
N ASP A 41 -3.44 0.44 -8.47
CA ASP A 41 -2.43 1.36 -7.92
C ASP A 41 -1.85 0.91 -6.57
N ASP A 42 -2.66 0.19 -5.77
CA ASP A 42 -2.25 -0.36 -4.49
C ASP A 42 -1.41 -1.63 -4.67
N VAL A 43 -1.92 -2.59 -5.45
CA VAL A 43 -1.34 -3.95 -5.56
C VAL A 43 -0.10 -4.00 -6.46
N GLU A 44 -0.01 -3.12 -7.45
CA GLU A 44 1.17 -2.97 -8.30
C GLU A 44 2.21 -2.01 -7.71
N GLY A 45 1.89 -1.36 -6.58
CA GLY A 45 2.82 -0.52 -5.83
C GLY A 45 3.01 0.90 -6.38
N VAL A 46 2.14 1.35 -7.29
CA VAL A 46 2.18 2.70 -7.88
C VAL A 46 2.03 3.77 -6.79
N ASP A 47 1.04 3.64 -5.91
CA ASP A 47 0.81 4.60 -4.82
C ASP A 47 2.02 4.70 -3.87
N ALA A 48 2.61 3.55 -3.50
CA ALA A 48 3.80 3.51 -2.66
C ALA A 48 5.01 4.17 -3.35
N GLY A 49 5.17 3.95 -4.66
CA GLY A 49 6.22 4.57 -5.48
C GLY A 49 6.10 6.09 -5.54
N VAL A 50 4.90 6.60 -5.84
CA VAL A 50 4.63 8.05 -5.89
C VAL A 50 4.90 8.70 -4.53
N LYS A 51 4.43 8.08 -3.43
CA LYS A 51 4.69 8.58 -2.07
C LYS A 51 6.18 8.61 -1.73
N LEU A 52 6.93 7.59 -2.14
CA LEU A 52 8.38 7.55 -1.95
C LEU A 52 9.08 8.69 -2.69
N SER A 53 8.72 8.92 -3.96
CA SER A 53 9.27 10.02 -4.77
C SER A 53 8.98 11.38 -4.15
N LEU A 54 7.74 11.62 -3.69
CA LEU A 54 7.37 12.87 -3.03
C LEU A 54 8.13 13.06 -1.70
N HIS A 55 8.24 12.03 -0.87
CA HIS A 55 9.04 12.08 0.35
C HIS A 55 10.50 12.41 0.05
N HIS A 56 11.09 11.76 -0.96
CA HIS A 56 12.46 12.01 -1.36
C HIS A 56 12.69 13.48 -1.76
N ILE A 57 11.83 14.03 -2.61
CA ILE A 57 11.89 15.44 -3.04
C ILE A 57 11.72 16.38 -1.86
N TYR A 58 10.73 16.13 -0.99
CA TYR A 58 10.50 16.95 0.21
C TYR A 58 11.74 16.99 1.12
N HIS A 59 12.39 15.85 1.36
CA HIS A 59 13.60 15.82 2.18
C HIS A 59 14.80 16.49 1.52
N LEU A 60 14.98 16.34 0.19
CA LEU A 60 16.02 17.07 -0.54
C LEU A 60 15.85 18.58 -0.42
N THR A 61 14.64 19.09 -0.67
CA THR A 61 14.37 20.55 -0.59
C THR A 61 14.56 21.11 0.83
N LYS A 62 14.23 20.33 1.87
CA LYS A 62 14.50 20.69 3.27
C LYS A 62 15.99 20.72 3.61
N SER A 63 16.79 19.83 3.04
CA SER A 63 18.24 19.76 3.32
C SER A 63 19.05 20.90 2.70
N LEU A 64 18.47 21.63 1.75
CA LEU A 64 19.09 22.75 1.04
C LEU A 64 18.81 24.12 1.69
N ASN A 65 18.01 24.15 2.77
CA ASN A 65 17.72 25.34 3.58
C ASN A 65 18.30 25.16 4.99
#